data_AF-A0A931ZMN6-F1
#
_entry.id   AF-A0A931ZMN6-F1
#
_cell.length_a   1.000
_cell.length_b   1.000
_cell.length_c   1.000
_cell.angle_alpha   90.00
_cell.angle_beta   90.00
_cell.angle_gamma   90.00
#
_symmetry.space_group_name_H-M   'P 1'
#
loop_
_entity.id
_entity.type
_entity.pdbx_description
1 polymer ?
#
loop_
_entity_poly.entity_id
_entity_poly.type
_entity_poly.pdbx_seq_one_letter_code
_entity_poly.pdbx_strand_id
1 'polypeptide(L)'
;MNPKIKTRIQLGLIALLAIFAISLVLSQKTDPSNPPLFALKRIQEKAFLLLKSTPSQKVDYMSSLLDNRLVEIKNQVYSKNYGQILPSASRYSTLAGQITETIVANNMKDKVSYITSQFLSHKKVLKDIYVVYPKNTDNMEYKYIEDDSNYLDLYLDKLSNNLREII
;
A
#
# COMPACT_ATOMS: atom_id res chain seq x y z
N MET A 1 -24.03 -16.03 39.61
CA MET A 1 -23.21 -16.74 38.58
C MET A 1 -22.01 -17.38 39.27
N ASN A 2 -21.75 -18.68 39.06
CA ASN A 2 -20.69 -19.41 39.76
C ASN A 2 -19.30 -18.80 39.45
N PRO A 3 -18.46 -18.50 40.45
CA PRO A 3 -17.14 -17.88 40.25
C PRO A 3 -16.24 -18.68 39.31
N LYS A 4 -16.31 -20.02 39.32
CA LYS A 4 -15.56 -20.89 38.39
C LYS A 4 -16.00 -20.71 36.93
N ILE A 5 -17.28 -20.41 36.69
CA ILE A 5 -17.82 -20.15 35.34
C ILE A 5 -17.33 -18.78 34.85
N LYS A 6 -17.33 -17.76 35.73
CA LYS A 6 -16.81 -16.42 35.40
C LYS A 6 -15.32 -16.46 35.02
N THR A 7 -14.49 -17.19 35.76
CA THR A 7 -13.05 -17.33 35.48
C THR A 7 -12.80 -18.07 34.15
N ARG A 8 -13.57 -19.12 33.83
CA ARG A 8 -13.45 -19.83 32.55
C ARG A 8 -13.84 -18.95 31.35
N ILE A 9 -14.91 -18.17 31.48
CA ILE A 9 -15.33 -17.21 30.44
C ILE A 9 -14.25 -16.13 30.24
N GLN A 10 -13.68 -15.59 31.33
CA GLN A 10 -12.60 -14.61 31.26
C GLN A 10 -11.35 -15.18 30.57
N LEU A 11 -10.94 -16.40 30.91
CA LEU A 11 -9.81 -17.07 30.25
C LEU A 11 -10.07 -17.31 28.76
N GLY A 12 -11.29 -17.71 28.40
CA GLY A 12 -11.70 -17.86 27.00
C GLY A 12 -11.64 -16.54 26.21
N LEU A 13 -12.11 -15.44 26.81
CA LEU A 13 -12.03 -14.09 26.24
C LEU A 13 -10.58 -13.63 26.06
N ILE A 14 -9.71 -13.86 27.05
CA ILE A 14 -8.29 -13.51 26.97
C ILE A 14 -7.60 -14.31 25.84
N ALA A 15 -7.87 -15.62 25.75
CA ALA A 15 -7.33 -16.45 24.68
C ALA A 15 -7.82 -15.98 23.29
N LEU A 16 -9.10 -15.62 23.17
CA LEU A 16 -9.65 -15.08 21.93
C LEU A 16 -8.99 -13.75 21.53
N LEU A 17 -8.79 -12.84 22.50
CA LEU A 17 -8.11 -11.58 22.28
C LEU A 17 -6.63 -11.77 21.90
N ALA A 18 -5.95 -12.75 22.52
CA ALA A 18 -4.58 -13.10 22.17
C ALA A 18 -4.48 -13.65 20.74
N ILE A 19 -5.37 -14.58 20.35
CA ILE A 19 -5.44 -15.11 18.98
C ILE A 19 -5.73 -13.99 17.98
N PHE A 20 -6.66 -13.10 18.32
CA PHE A 20 -6.97 -11.95 17.49
C PHE A 20 -5.75 -11.03 17.33
N ALA A 21 -5.07 -10.68 18.42
CA ALA A 21 -3.86 -9.86 18.39
C ALA A 21 -2.73 -10.50 17.56
N ILE A 22 -2.50 -11.80 17.71
CA ILE A 22 -1.53 -12.55 16.90
C ILE A 22 -1.92 -12.49 15.42
N SER A 23 -3.20 -12.70 15.10
CA SER A 23 -3.71 -12.64 13.72
C SER A 23 -3.50 -11.25 13.12
N LEU A 24 -3.69 -10.19 13.92
CA LEU A 24 -3.44 -8.81 13.49
C LEU A 24 -1.97 -8.52 13.19
N VAL A 25 -1.04 -9.14 13.93
CA VAL A 25 0.40 -8.99 13.70
C VAL A 25 0.84 -9.77 12.47
N LEU A 26 0.36 -11.01 12.32
CA LEU A 26 0.70 -11.86 11.19
C LEU A 26 0.20 -11.30 9.86
N SER A 27 -1.01 -10.71 9.83
CA SER A 27 -1.59 -10.15 8.61
C SER A 27 -0.77 -9.01 7.99
N GLN A 28 0.00 -8.25 8.79
CA GLN A 28 0.77 -7.10 8.27
C GLN A 28 1.80 -7.48 7.19
N LYS A 29 2.36 -8.69 7.27
CA LYS A 29 3.39 -9.18 6.33
C LYS A 29 2.82 -10.05 5.22
N THR A 30 1.51 -10.28 5.20
CA THR A 30 0.90 -11.19 4.25
C THR A 30 0.75 -10.55 2.87
N ASP A 31 0.95 -11.37 1.85
CA ASP A 31 0.75 -11.02 0.44
C ASP A 31 -0.60 -11.59 -0.09
N PRO A 32 -1.02 -11.27 -1.32
CA PRO A 32 -2.27 -11.74 -1.89
C PRO A 32 -2.40 -13.27 -2.03
N SER A 33 -1.34 -14.06 -1.88
CA SER A 33 -1.38 -15.52 -1.98
C SER A 33 -2.11 -16.20 -0.81
N ASN A 34 -2.33 -15.49 0.30
CA ASN A 34 -3.15 -15.94 1.43
C ASN A 34 -4.37 -15.03 1.60
N PRO A 35 -5.51 -15.32 0.93
CA PRO A 35 -6.64 -14.38 0.84
C PRO A 35 -7.27 -13.98 2.18
N PRO A 36 -7.49 -14.88 3.17
CA PRO A 36 -8.10 -14.49 4.45
C PRO A 36 -7.24 -13.50 5.26
N LEU A 37 -5.94 -13.79 5.39
CA LEU A 37 -5.02 -12.91 6.12
C LEU A 37 -4.78 -11.61 5.35
N PHE A 38 -4.75 -11.66 4.01
CA PHE A 38 -4.67 -10.47 3.18
C PHE A 38 -5.92 -9.58 3.32
N ALA A 39 -7.12 -10.17 3.36
CA ALA A 39 -8.35 -9.40 3.60
C ALA A 39 -8.33 -8.70 4.97
N LEU A 40 -7.87 -9.40 6.02
CA LEU A 40 -7.68 -8.81 7.34
C LEU A 40 -6.68 -7.64 7.30
N LYS A 41 -5.52 -7.82 6.65
CA LYS A 41 -4.53 -6.76 6.40
C LYS A 41 -5.18 -5.53 5.78
N ARG A 42 -5.97 -5.71 4.72
CA ARG A 42 -6.66 -4.60 4.02
C ARG A 42 -7.68 -3.88 4.90
N ILE A 43 -8.40 -4.62 5.76
CA ILE A 43 -9.34 -4.02 6.72
C ILE A 43 -8.59 -3.18 7.76
N GLN A 44 -7.50 -3.72 8.33
CA GLN A 44 -6.65 -2.98 9.26
C GLN A 44 -6.10 -1.70 8.63
N GLU A 45 -5.62 -1.79 7.39
CA GLU A 45 -5.03 -0.65 6.72
C GLU A 45 -6.02 0.49 6.51
N LYS A 46 -7.26 0.15 6.12
CA LYS A 46 -8.37 1.11 6.01
C LYS A 46 -8.73 1.71 7.37
N ALA A 47 -8.84 0.89 8.42
CA ALA A 47 -9.14 1.36 9.76
C ALA A 47 -8.06 2.34 10.25
N PHE A 48 -6.78 2.01 10.09
CA PHE A 48 -5.69 2.89 10.48
C PHE A 48 -5.64 4.18 9.67
N LEU A 49 -6.00 4.15 8.39
CA LEU A 49 -6.11 5.38 7.57
C LEU A 49 -7.23 6.29 8.09
N LEU A 50 -8.39 5.73 8.47
CA LEU A 50 -9.51 6.48 9.03
C LEU A 50 -9.17 7.13 10.38
N LEU A 51 -8.28 6.52 11.15
CA LEU A 51 -7.81 7.06 12.43
C LEU A 51 -6.81 8.22 12.29
N LYS A 52 -6.32 8.53 11.08
CA LYS A 52 -5.42 9.67 10.85
C LYS A 52 -6.22 10.96 10.81
N SER A 53 -6.03 11.83 11.80
CA SER A 53 -6.82 13.03 12.01
C SER A 53 -6.44 14.20 11.10
N THR A 54 -5.20 14.24 10.60
CA THR A 54 -4.70 15.35 9.75
C THR A 54 -4.30 14.87 8.35
N PRO A 55 -4.37 15.74 7.32
CA PRO A 55 -3.85 15.43 5.99
C PRO A 55 -2.38 14.98 6.00
N SER A 56 -1.55 15.59 6.84
CA SER A 56 -0.14 15.22 7.03
C SER A 56 0.03 13.78 7.50
N GLN A 57 -0.68 13.40 8.58
CA GLN A 57 -0.65 12.03 9.08
C GLN A 57 -1.21 11.00 8.09
N LYS A 58 -2.20 11.41 7.28
CA LYS A 58 -2.73 10.56 6.20
C LYS A 58 -1.67 10.33 5.14
N VAL A 59 -0.99 11.37 4.67
CA VAL A 59 0.09 11.27 3.67
C VAL A 59 1.23 10.41 4.19
N ASP A 60 1.68 10.60 5.43
CA ASP A 60 2.77 9.80 6.01
C ASP A 60 2.41 8.31 6.08
N TYR A 61 1.19 8.02 6.50
CA TYR A 61 0.70 6.65 6.55
C TYR A 61 0.53 6.04 5.14
N MET A 62 -0.08 6.77 4.22
CA MET A 62 -0.23 6.33 2.82
C MET A 62 1.12 6.12 2.14
N SER A 63 2.11 6.97 2.40
CA SER A 63 3.48 6.83 1.91
C SER A 63 4.12 5.52 2.40
N SER A 64 3.97 5.18 3.68
CA SER A 64 4.44 3.88 4.20
C SER A 64 3.71 2.69 3.57
N LEU A 65 2.41 2.83 3.27
CA LEU A 65 1.64 1.80 2.59
C LEU A 65 2.06 1.64 1.13
N LEU A 66 2.50 2.72 0.48
CA LEU A 66 2.94 2.70 -0.91
C LEU A 66 4.20 1.85 -1.08
N ASP A 67 5.15 1.93 -0.15
CA ASP A 67 6.33 1.04 -0.11
C ASP A 67 5.90 -0.44 -0.05
N ASN A 68 4.90 -0.76 0.79
CA ASN A 68 4.37 -2.11 0.88
C ASN A 68 3.72 -2.56 -0.44
N ARG A 69 3.04 -1.67 -1.16
CA ARG A 69 2.45 -2.00 -2.48
C ARG A 69 3.50 -2.27 -3.53
N LEU A 70 4.59 -1.50 -3.54
CA LEU A 70 5.71 -1.76 -4.44
C LEU A 70 6.33 -3.14 -4.17
N VAL A 71 6.48 -3.51 -2.90
CA VAL A 71 6.94 -4.86 -2.51
C VAL A 71 5.96 -5.94 -2.95
N GLU A 72 4.64 -5.71 -2.86
CA GLU A 72 3.64 -6.65 -3.36
C GLU A 72 3.82 -6.92 -4.86
N ILE A 73 3.94 -5.88 -5.70
CA ILE A 73 4.19 -6.01 -7.15
C ILE A 73 5.48 -6.78 -7.39
N LYS A 74 6.57 -6.37 -6.73
CA LYS A 74 7.88 -7.01 -6.82
C LYS A 74 7.79 -8.52 -6.52
N ASN A 75 7.12 -8.89 -5.44
CA ASN A 75 6.96 -10.29 -5.06
C ASN A 75 6.12 -11.08 -6.07
N GLN A 76 5.07 -10.47 -6.64
CA GLN A 76 4.28 -11.16 -7.67
C GLN A 76 5.11 -11.48 -8.92
N VAL A 77 6.01 -10.57 -9.33
CA VAL A 77 6.90 -10.83 -10.47
C VAL A 77 7.92 -11.91 -10.15
N TYR A 78 8.63 -11.81 -9.03
CA TYR A 78 9.68 -12.79 -8.70
C TYR A 78 9.13 -14.18 -8.36
N SER A 79 7.95 -14.26 -7.76
CA SER A 79 7.26 -15.53 -7.49
C SER A 79 6.48 -16.06 -8.70
N LYS A 80 6.57 -15.38 -9.86
CA LYS A 80 5.86 -15.73 -11.11
C LYS A 80 4.34 -15.81 -10.97
N ASN A 81 3.77 -15.10 -10.00
CA ASN A 81 2.33 -15.04 -9.76
C ASN A 81 1.68 -13.91 -10.56
N TYR A 82 1.77 -14.01 -11.89
CA TYR A 82 1.44 -12.90 -12.77
C TYR A 82 -0.03 -12.49 -12.75
N GLY A 83 -0.95 -13.41 -12.44
CA GLY A 83 -2.38 -13.10 -12.29
C GLY A 83 -2.71 -12.17 -11.11
N GLN A 84 -1.74 -11.89 -10.24
CA GLN A 84 -1.88 -10.93 -9.14
C GLN A 84 -1.22 -9.58 -9.42
N ILE A 85 -0.67 -9.36 -10.62
CA ILE A 85 -0.03 -8.10 -11.00
C ILE A 85 -1.06 -6.99 -11.12
N LEU A 86 -2.09 -7.11 -11.97
CA LEU A 86 -3.14 -6.11 -12.10
C LEU A 86 -3.77 -5.70 -10.76
N PRO A 87 -4.22 -6.62 -9.89
CA PRO A 87 -4.73 -6.24 -8.58
C PRO A 87 -3.71 -5.46 -7.74
N SER A 88 -2.43 -5.81 -7.81
CA SER A 88 -1.37 -5.16 -7.03
C SER A 88 -0.99 -3.79 -7.58
N ALA A 89 -0.87 -3.68 -8.90
CA ALA A 89 -0.64 -2.44 -9.64
C ALA A 89 -1.77 -1.44 -9.42
N SER A 90 -3.03 -1.87 -9.58
CA SER A 90 -4.20 -1.03 -9.33
C SER A 90 -4.22 -0.44 -7.91
N ARG A 91 -3.84 -1.24 -6.90
CA ARG A 91 -3.72 -0.72 -5.52
C ARG A 91 -2.57 0.26 -5.35
N TYR A 92 -1.45 0.04 -6.04
CA TYR A 92 -0.29 0.92 -6.02
C TYR A 92 -0.63 2.29 -6.64
N SER A 93 -1.07 2.33 -7.90
CA SER A 93 -1.40 3.57 -8.59
C SER A 93 -2.53 4.35 -7.92
N THR A 94 -3.58 3.67 -7.44
CA THR A 94 -4.65 4.33 -6.66
C THR A 94 -4.08 5.06 -5.45
N LEU A 95 -3.17 4.42 -4.70
CA LEU A 95 -2.59 5.01 -3.49
C LEU A 95 -1.64 6.17 -3.82
N ALA A 96 -0.81 6.03 -4.88
CA ALA A 96 0.05 7.12 -5.35
C ALA A 96 -0.76 8.35 -5.79
N GLY A 97 -1.88 8.12 -6.50
CA GLY A 97 -2.83 9.17 -6.87
C GLY A 97 -3.44 9.85 -5.65
N GLN A 98 -3.93 9.08 -4.68
CA GLN A 98 -4.51 9.61 -3.43
C GLN A 98 -3.51 10.44 -2.61
N ILE A 99 -2.24 10.03 -2.54
CA ILE A 99 -1.18 10.82 -1.90
C ILE A 99 -1.04 12.17 -2.60
N THR A 100 -0.93 12.14 -3.93
CA THR A 100 -0.77 13.34 -4.76
C THR A 100 -1.94 14.30 -4.60
N GLU A 101 -3.17 13.78 -4.71
CA GLU A 101 -4.40 14.56 -4.56
C GLU A 101 -4.52 15.16 -3.16
N THR A 102 -4.16 14.41 -2.12
CA THR A 102 -4.20 14.91 -0.74
C THR A 102 -3.20 16.07 -0.56
N ILE A 103 -1.99 15.94 -1.09
CA ILE A 103 -0.96 16.99 -1.00
C ILE A 103 -1.38 18.25 -1.73
N VAL A 104 -1.85 18.13 -2.97
CA VAL A 104 -2.30 19.26 -3.79
C VAL A 104 -3.51 19.93 -3.16
N ALA A 105 -4.54 19.17 -2.78
CA ALA A 105 -5.77 19.72 -2.21
C ALA A 105 -5.56 20.44 -0.87
N ASN A 106 -4.48 20.13 -0.14
CA ASN A 106 -4.16 20.74 1.15
C ASN A 106 -2.90 21.63 1.10
N ASN A 107 -2.37 21.93 -0.09
CA ASN A 107 -1.18 22.77 -0.29
C ASN A 107 0.05 22.34 0.55
N MET A 108 0.30 21.04 0.69
CA MET A 108 1.28 20.48 1.62
C MET A 108 2.72 20.51 1.06
N LYS A 109 3.29 21.71 0.95
CA LYS A 109 4.62 21.94 0.35
C LYS A 109 5.76 21.19 1.05
N ASP A 110 5.66 21.04 2.37
CA ASP A 110 6.64 20.33 3.20
C ASP A 110 6.75 18.83 2.84
N LYS A 111 5.68 18.24 2.30
CA LYS A 111 5.66 16.83 1.87
C LYS A 111 6.12 16.61 0.43
N VAL A 112 6.09 17.65 -0.41
CA VAL A 112 6.37 17.51 -1.85
C VAL A 112 7.75 16.90 -2.09
N SER A 113 8.81 17.44 -1.50
CA SER A 113 10.17 16.95 -1.73
C SER A 113 10.34 15.47 -1.33
N TYR A 114 9.79 15.08 -0.19
CA TYR A 114 9.84 13.69 0.29
C TYR A 114 9.08 12.74 -0.64
N ILE A 115 7.86 13.08 -1.04
CA ILE A 115 7.04 12.24 -1.92
C ILE A 115 7.61 12.18 -3.34
N THR A 116 8.11 13.28 -3.88
CA THR A 116 8.85 13.30 -5.15
C THR A 116 10.03 12.33 -5.12
N SER A 117 10.80 12.35 -4.04
CA SER A 117 11.94 11.42 -3.88
C SER A 117 11.49 9.97 -3.81
N GLN A 118 10.40 9.69 -3.10
CA GLN A 118 9.81 8.34 -3.03
C GLN A 118 9.33 7.88 -4.41
N PHE A 119 8.59 8.71 -5.15
CA PHE A 119 8.09 8.37 -6.48
C PHE A 119 9.22 8.12 -7.48
N LEU A 120 10.27 8.94 -7.48
CA LEU A 120 11.45 8.73 -8.33
C LEU A 120 12.14 7.39 -8.00
N SER A 121 12.28 7.07 -6.72
CA SER A 121 12.84 5.78 -6.27
C SER A 121 11.97 4.60 -6.72
N HIS A 122 10.66 4.68 -6.51
CA HIS A 122 9.72 3.63 -6.91
C HIS A 122 9.67 3.46 -8.42
N LYS A 123 9.71 4.56 -9.19
CA LYS A 123 9.75 4.52 -10.66
C LYS A 123 10.96 3.73 -11.16
N LYS A 124 12.13 3.91 -10.55
CA LYS A 124 13.32 3.12 -10.87
C LYS A 124 13.07 1.62 -10.63
N VAL A 125 12.51 1.26 -9.49
CA VAL A 125 12.20 -0.14 -9.16
C VAL A 125 11.17 -0.74 -10.12
N LEU A 126 10.10 0.00 -10.47
CA LEU A 126 9.10 -0.46 -11.43
C LEU A 126 9.71 -0.70 -12.80
N LYS A 127 10.62 0.17 -13.26
CA LYS A 127 11.38 -0.03 -14.51
C LYS A 127 12.26 -1.27 -14.45
N ASP A 128 12.99 -1.47 -13.35
CA ASP A 128 13.83 -2.66 -13.17
C ASP A 128 12.99 -3.95 -13.22
N ILE A 129 11.83 -3.96 -12.54
CA ILE A 129 10.88 -5.07 -12.55
C ILE A 129 10.30 -5.30 -13.95
N TYR A 130 9.92 -4.23 -14.65
CA TYR A 130 9.42 -4.30 -16.02
C TYR A 130 10.44 -4.93 -16.98
N VAL A 131 11.72 -4.57 -16.85
CA VAL A 131 12.79 -5.12 -17.70
C VAL A 131 12.92 -6.64 -17.51
N VAL A 132 12.91 -7.12 -16.26
CA VAL A 132 13.09 -8.56 -15.96
C VAL A 132 11.82 -9.41 -16.16
N TYR A 133 10.65 -8.80 -16.32
CA TYR A 133 9.41 -9.52 -16.58
C TYR A 133 9.46 -10.28 -17.93
N PRO A 134 9.07 -11.57 -17.99
CA PRO A 134 9.08 -12.35 -19.22
C PRO A 134 7.96 -11.90 -20.18
N LYS A 135 8.34 -11.23 -21.27
CA LYS A 135 7.40 -10.68 -22.27
C LYS A 135 7.04 -11.65 -23.40
N ASN A 136 7.69 -12.81 -23.44
CA ASN A 136 7.49 -13.85 -24.45
C ASN A 136 6.37 -14.83 -24.08
N THR A 137 5.51 -14.46 -23.14
CA THR A 137 4.34 -15.24 -22.71
C THR A 137 3.07 -14.57 -23.23
N ASP A 138 1.97 -15.31 -23.40
CA ASP A 138 0.65 -14.75 -23.77
C ASP A 138 0.08 -13.77 -22.72
N ASN A 139 0.74 -13.65 -21.57
CA ASN A 139 0.37 -12.76 -20.49
C ASN A 139 0.93 -11.34 -20.71
N MET A 140 0.02 -10.35 -20.80
CA MET A 140 0.33 -8.92 -20.99
C MET A 140 0.35 -8.08 -19.70
N GLU A 141 0.33 -8.70 -18.52
CA GLU A 141 0.26 -8.01 -17.22
C GLU A 141 1.45 -7.07 -16.95
N TYR A 142 2.57 -7.24 -17.66
CA TYR A 142 3.70 -6.31 -17.61
C TYR A 142 3.31 -4.86 -17.94
N LYS A 143 2.25 -4.67 -18.75
CA LYS A 143 1.74 -3.34 -19.11
C LYS A 143 1.31 -2.56 -17.87
N TYR A 144 0.75 -3.22 -16.86
CA TYR A 144 0.33 -2.55 -15.64
C TYR A 144 1.52 -2.04 -14.80
N ILE A 145 2.68 -2.69 -14.90
CA ILE A 145 3.92 -2.22 -14.26
C ILE A 145 4.48 -0.98 -15.00
N GLU A 146 4.39 -0.99 -16.33
CA GLU A 146 4.75 0.16 -17.18
C GLU A 146 3.82 1.36 -16.92
N ASP A 147 2.51 1.10 -16.86
CA ASP A 147 1.50 2.11 -16.55
C ASP A 147 1.74 2.74 -15.18
N ASP A 148 2.01 1.95 -14.14
CA ASP A 148 2.34 2.48 -12.81
C ASP A 148 3.58 3.41 -12.87
N SER A 149 4.64 3.03 -13.61
CA SER A 149 5.81 3.90 -13.81
C SER A 149 5.44 5.20 -14.53
N ASN A 150 4.55 5.14 -15.52
CA ASN A 150 4.10 6.30 -16.30
C ASN A 150 3.19 7.21 -15.47
N TYR A 151 2.32 6.65 -14.62
CA TYR A 151 1.48 7.43 -13.72
C TYR A 151 2.30 8.22 -12.69
N LEU A 152 3.43 7.67 -12.23
CA LEU A 152 4.34 8.42 -11.36
C LEU A 152 4.86 9.69 -12.04
N ASP A 153 5.07 9.70 -13.35
CA ASP A 153 5.46 10.94 -14.07
C ASP A 153 4.36 12.00 -14.03
N LEU A 154 3.12 11.59 -14.28
CA LEU A 154 1.97 12.50 -14.18
C LEU A 154 1.82 13.07 -12.76
N TYR A 155 2.09 12.27 -11.74
CA TYR A 155 2.01 12.72 -10.35
C TYR A 155 3.18 13.62 -9.95
N LEU A 156 4.39 13.32 -10.42
CA LEU A 156 5.57 14.18 -10.23
C LEU A 156 5.34 15.56 -10.85
N ASP A 157 4.76 15.63 -12.04
CA ASP A 157 4.42 16.89 -12.70
C ASP A 157 3.38 17.68 -11.90
N LYS A 158 2.32 17.02 -11.41
CA LYS A 158 1.32 17.66 -10.54
C LYS A 158 1.93 18.22 -9.26
N LEU A 159 2.81 17.46 -8.61
CA LEU A 159 3.50 17.89 -7.39
C LEU A 159 4.44 19.09 -7.66
N SER A 160 5.11 19.10 -8.81
CA SER A 160 5.97 20.21 -9.25
C SER A 160 5.17 21.48 -9.54
N ASN A 161 4.03 21.37 -10.24
CA ASN A 161 3.19 22.53 -10.55
C ASN A 161 2.61 23.16 -9.29
N ASN A 162 2.23 22.36 -8.30
CA ASN A 162 1.79 22.82 -6.99
C ASN A 162 2.85 23.66 -6.24
N LEU A 163 4.14 23.49 -6.53
CA LEU A 163 5.19 24.37 -5.99
C LEU A 163 5.25 25.73 -6.71
N ARG A 164 4.84 25.80 -7.98
CA ARG A 164 4.98 26.99 -8.86
C ARG A 164 3.84 27.99 -8.74
N GLU A 165 2.61 27.55 -8.47
CA GLU A 165 1.42 28.44 -8.45
C GLU A 165 1.38 29.48 -7.30
N ILE A 166 2.45 29.61 -6.50
CA ILE A 166 2.50 30.51 -5.32
C ILE A 166 3.73 31.43 -5.34
N ILE A 167 4.58 31.34 -6.37
CA ILE A 167 5.68 32.30 -6.63
C ILE A 167 5.19 33.32 -7.65
#